data_AF-A0A8R7P1R7-F1
#
_entry.id   AF-A0A8R7P1R7-F1
#
_cell.length_a   1.000
_cell.length_b   1.000
_cell.length_c   1.000
_cell.angle_alpha   90.00
_cell.angle_beta   90.00
_cell.angle_gamma   90.00
#
_symmetry.space_group_name_H-M   'P 1'
#
loop_
_entity.id
_entity.type
_entity.pdbx_description
1 polymer ?
#
loop_
_entity_poly.entity_id
_entity_poly.type
_entity_poly.pdbx_seq_one_letter_code
_entity_poly.pdbx_strand_id
1 'polypeptide(L)'
;MRCGSARGQLLLLFLVPKLLLHRLFPDVRYSLWIDGKLKLVKDPYQLLERFLWRKNVRFAISRHYRLFDVLEEAEANKAGGKYDNASIDNQIEFYKREGLTHYSSAKFLITSDVPEGCVIIGEHIPITNLFTCLWFNEVDRSTSRDQLSFSAARDKIRSRVLFDN
;
A
#
# COMPACT_ATOMS: atom_id res chain seq x y z
N MET A 1 -4.12 -16.78 -3.17
CA MET A 1 -4.99 -15.58 -3.02
C MET A 1 -5.37 -15.10 -4.41
N ARG A 2 -6.61 -14.65 -4.64
CA ARG A 2 -7.03 -14.07 -5.93
C ARG A 2 -7.10 -12.55 -5.82
N CYS A 3 -6.70 -11.86 -6.87
CA CYS A 3 -6.86 -10.42 -7.01
C CYS A 3 -8.33 -10.12 -7.34
N GLY A 4 -9.01 -9.36 -6.49
CA GLY A 4 -10.42 -9.02 -6.65
C GLY A 4 -10.67 -8.05 -7.79
N SER A 5 -11.93 -7.95 -8.22
CA SER A 5 -12.42 -6.91 -9.12
C SER A 5 -12.96 -5.74 -8.32
N ALA A 6 -12.74 -4.52 -8.79
CA ALA A 6 -13.28 -3.30 -8.17
C ALA A 6 -14.81 -3.34 -8.07
N ARG A 7 -15.37 -3.08 -6.89
CA ARG A 7 -16.82 -3.06 -6.66
C ARG A 7 -17.42 -1.65 -6.58
N GLY A 8 -16.59 -0.61 -6.50
CA GLY A 8 -17.02 0.79 -6.38
C GLY A 8 -16.43 1.72 -7.44
N GLN A 9 -17.17 2.77 -7.80
CA GLN A 9 -16.79 3.76 -8.81
C GLN A 9 -15.53 4.56 -8.42
N LEU A 10 -15.37 4.87 -7.12
CA LEU A 10 -14.19 5.57 -6.58
C LEU A 10 -12.91 4.69 -6.64
N LEU A 11 -13.06 3.38 -6.48
CA LEU A 11 -11.97 2.41 -6.65
C LEU A 11 -11.48 2.38 -8.10
N LEU A 12 -12.41 2.47 -9.05
CA LEU A 12 -12.11 2.39 -10.48
C LEU A 12 -11.19 3.51 -10.97
N LEU A 13 -11.36 4.73 -10.46
CA LEU A 13 -10.66 5.93 -10.94
C LEU A 13 -9.25 6.09 -10.37
N PHE A 14 -9.06 5.79 -9.07
CA PHE A 14 -7.79 6.08 -8.40
C PHE A 14 -7.04 4.83 -7.98
N LEU A 15 -7.73 3.81 -7.45
CA LEU A 15 -7.08 2.66 -6.83
C LEU A 15 -6.70 1.58 -7.84
N VAL A 16 -7.49 1.40 -8.91
CA VAL A 16 -7.16 0.48 -10.01
C VAL A 16 -5.86 0.89 -10.70
N PRO A 17 -5.69 2.13 -11.22
CA PRO A 17 -4.42 2.51 -11.86
C PRO A 17 -3.26 2.61 -10.86
N LYS A 18 -3.52 2.85 -9.57
CA LYS A 18 -2.48 2.92 -8.52
C LYS A 18 -1.94 1.55 -8.11
N LEU A 19 -2.82 0.55 -7.90
CA LEU A 19 -2.46 -0.74 -7.30
C LEU A 19 -2.50 -1.91 -8.29
N LEU A 20 -3.32 -1.82 -9.34
CA LEU A 20 -3.56 -2.89 -10.30
C LEU A 20 -2.99 -2.60 -11.69
N LEU A 21 -1.96 -1.75 -11.78
CA LEU A 21 -1.36 -1.35 -13.06
C LEU A 21 -0.86 -2.55 -13.89
N HIS A 22 -0.33 -3.58 -13.23
CA HIS A 22 0.08 -4.84 -13.85
C HIS A 22 -1.07 -5.62 -14.52
N ARG A 23 -2.33 -5.32 -14.20
CA ARG A 23 -3.51 -5.91 -14.87
C ARG A 23 -3.97 -5.09 -16.06
N LEU A 24 -3.74 -3.78 -16.03
CA LEU A 24 -4.06 -2.87 -17.13
C LEU A 24 -3.02 -3.00 -18.25
N PHE A 25 -1.76 -3.19 -17.89
CA PHE A 25 -0.63 -3.28 -18.81
C PHE A 25 0.17 -4.55 -18.50
N PRO A 26 -0.20 -5.73 -19.04
CA PRO A 26 0.42 -7.00 -18.67
C PRO A 26 1.90 -7.11 -19.06
N ASP A 27 2.33 -6.38 -20.09
CA ASP A 27 3.71 -6.42 -20.62
C ASP A 27 4.65 -5.41 -19.94
N VAL A 28 4.15 -4.65 -18.95
CA VAL A 28 4.95 -3.61 -18.29
C VAL A 28 5.89 -4.21 -17.26
N ARG A 29 7.18 -3.89 -17.35
CA ARG A 29 8.19 -4.35 -16.37
C ARG A 29 8.29 -3.46 -15.14
N TYR A 30 8.18 -2.15 -15.32
CA TYR A 30 8.29 -1.17 -14.23
C TYR A 30 7.13 -0.19 -14.26
N SER A 31 6.67 0.26 -13.10
CA SER A 31 5.69 1.33 -12.97
C SER A 31 6.11 2.41 -11.99
N LEU A 32 5.59 3.60 -12.24
CA LEU A 32 5.76 4.78 -11.43
C LEU A 32 4.38 5.45 -11.27
N TRP A 33 3.82 5.38 -10.07
CA TRP A 33 2.64 6.14 -9.68
C TRP A 33 3.09 7.44 -9.01
N ILE A 34 2.51 8.57 -9.42
CA ILE A 34 2.74 9.90 -8.83
C ILE A 34 1.38 10.53 -8.56
N ASP A 35 1.16 10.92 -7.32
CA ASP A 35 -0.04 11.64 -6.91
C ASP A 35 -0.17 12.99 -7.63
N GLY A 36 -1.40 13.40 -7.95
CA GLY A 36 -1.67 14.65 -8.67
C GLY A 36 -1.18 15.92 -7.96
N LYS A 37 -0.89 15.84 -6.65
CA LYS A 37 -0.27 16.96 -5.89
C LYS A 37 1.24 17.12 -6.14
N LEU A 38 1.86 16.20 -6.87
CA LEU A 38 3.30 16.20 -7.15
C LEU A 38 3.58 16.44 -8.63
N LYS A 39 4.74 17.04 -8.93
CA LYS A 39 5.25 17.23 -10.28
C LYS A 39 6.58 16.50 -10.44
N LEU A 40 6.68 15.64 -11.46
CA LEU A 40 7.95 15.02 -11.83
C LEU A 40 8.84 16.06 -12.51
N VAL A 41 10.04 16.28 -11.98
CA VAL A 41 11.00 17.28 -12.47
C VAL A 41 12.31 16.67 -12.98
N LYS A 42 12.43 15.34 -12.94
CA LYS A 42 13.61 14.57 -13.37
C LYS A 42 13.15 13.38 -14.20
N ASP A 43 14.08 12.83 -14.97
CA ASP A 43 13.84 11.65 -15.77
C ASP A 43 13.38 10.46 -14.89
N PRO A 44 12.30 9.74 -15.26
CA PRO A 44 11.77 8.63 -14.48
C PRO A 44 12.77 7.46 -14.29
N TYR A 45 13.71 7.24 -15.23
CA TYR A 45 14.75 6.22 -15.07
C TYR A 45 15.68 6.52 -13.89
N GLN A 46 15.93 7.80 -13.58
CA GLN A 46 16.73 8.15 -12.41
C GLN A 46 16.05 7.75 -11.10
N LEU A 47 14.72 7.73 -11.07
CA LEU A 47 13.97 7.23 -9.92
C LEU A 47 14.11 5.71 -9.80
N LEU A 48 14.00 4.96 -10.91
CA LEU A 48 14.23 3.51 -10.92
C LEU A 48 15.63 3.16 -10.43
N GLU A 49 16.65 3.85 -10.96
CA GLU A 49 18.04 3.64 -10.59
C GLU A 49 18.27 3.91 -9.09
N ARG A 50 17.81 5.07 -8.61
CA ARG A 50 18.05 5.52 -7.23
C ARG A 50 17.30 4.69 -6.19
N PHE A 51 16.04 4.32 -6.47
CA PHE A 51 15.16 3.74 -5.47
C PHE A 51 14.99 2.23 -5.59
N LEU A 52 15.22 1.65 -6.76
CA LEU A 52 15.18 0.19 -6.97
C LEU A 52 16.58 -0.40 -7.16
N TRP A 53 17.24 -0.07 -8.27
CA TRP A 53 18.44 -0.80 -8.73
C TRP A 53 19.64 -0.65 -7.80
N ARG A 54 20.01 0.57 -7.40
CA ARG A 54 21.13 0.82 -6.47
C ARG A 54 20.90 0.22 -5.08
N LYS A 55 19.64 -0.02 -4.70
CA LYS A 55 19.25 -0.60 -3.42
C LYS A 55 18.97 -2.10 -3.50
N ASN A 56 19.00 -2.68 -4.71
CA ASN A 56 18.61 -4.06 -4.97
C ASN A 56 17.23 -4.43 -4.40
N VAL A 57 16.25 -3.52 -4.56
CA VAL A 57 14.85 -3.74 -4.13
C VAL A 57 13.92 -3.68 -5.33
N ARG A 58 12.75 -4.32 -5.20
CA ARG A 58 11.77 -4.49 -6.28
C ARG A 58 10.56 -3.57 -6.15
N PHE A 59 10.39 -2.94 -5.00
CA PHE A 59 9.24 -2.10 -4.68
C PHE A 59 9.68 -0.99 -3.72
N ALA A 60 9.26 0.24 -4.00
CA ALA A 60 9.52 1.40 -3.17
C ALA A 60 8.26 2.27 -3.09
N ILE A 61 8.03 2.85 -1.92
CA ILE A 61 6.89 3.71 -1.65
C ILE A 61 7.32 4.91 -0.81
N SER A 62 6.74 6.08 -1.08
CA SER A 62 7.01 7.30 -0.33
C SER A 62 6.69 7.13 1.15
N ARG A 63 7.64 7.47 2.02
CA ARG A 63 7.49 7.45 3.47
C ARG A 63 6.53 8.56 3.92
N HIS A 64 5.65 8.25 4.86
CA HIS A 64 4.79 9.23 5.52
C HIS A 64 5.61 10.14 6.43
N TYR A 65 5.23 11.43 6.47
CA TYR A 65 6.05 12.49 7.05
C TYR A 65 5.95 12.60 8.58
N ARG A 66 4.92 11.99 9.20
CA ARG A 66 4.67 12.10 10.65
C ARG A 66 4.33 10.77 11.31
N LEU A 67 3.32 10.08 10.80
CA LEU A 67 2.77 8.87 11.41
C LEU A 67 3.39 7.62 10.79
N PHE A 68 3.70 6.65 11.63
CA PHE A 68 4.27 5.36 11.25
C PHE A 68 3.42 4.18 11.69
N ASP A 69 2.43 4.43 12.56
CA ASP A 69 1.52 3.46 13.13
C ASP A 69 0.12 3.63 12.55
N VAL A 70 -0.48 2.53 12.14
CA VAL A 70 -1.81 2.51 11.52
C VAL A 70 -2.94 2.85 12.50
N LEU A 71 -2.76 2.57 13.79
CA LEU A 71 -3.73 2.90 14.83
C LEU A 71 -3.73 4.41 15.09
N GLU A 72 -2.55 5.04 15.11
CA GLU A 72 -2.43 6.50 15.21
C GLU A 72 -2.98 7.19 13.94
N GLU A 73 -2.70 6.63 12.76
CA GLU A 73 -3.26 7.12 11.50
C GLU A 73 -4.78 7.03 11.47
N ALA A 74 -5.38 5.97 12.04
CA ALA A 74 -6.82 5.84 12.13
C ALA A 74 -7.45 6.95 12.98
N GLU A 75 -6.89 7.23 14.15
CA GLU A 75 -7.34 8.35 15.00
C GLU A 75 -7.16 9.71 14.29
N ALA A 76 -6.06 9.90 13.56
CA ALA A 76 -5.84 11.10 12.77
C ALA A 76 -6.85 11.26 11.62
N ASN A 77 -7.23 10.16 10.94
CA ASN A 77 -8.25 10.19 9.89
C ASN A 77 -9.64 10.53 10.47
N LYS A 78 -9.98 10.02 11.67
CA LYS A 78 -11.21 10.37 12.38
C LYS A 78 -11.23 11.83 12.81
N ALA A 79 -10.16 12.31 13.45
CA ALA A 79 -10.04 13.71 13.88
C ALA A 79 -10.09 14.69 12.69
N GLY A 80 -9.54 14.28 11.54
CA GLY A 80 -9.55 15.06 10.30
C GLY A 80 -10.82 14.91 9.45
N GLY A 81 -11.82 14.13 9.89
CA GLY A 81 -13.08 13.91 9.16
C GLY A 81 -12.88 13.32 7.76
N LYS A 82 -11.87 12.47 7.57
CA LYS A 82 -11.47 11.96 6.24
C LYS A 82 -12.36 10.82 5.73
N TYR A 83 -13.05 10.14 6.63
CA TYR A 83 -14.00 9.07 6.34
C TYR A 83 -14.97 8.94 7.51
N ASP A 84 -16.04 8.16 7.33
CA ASP A 84 -16.95 7.82 8.42
C ASP A 84 -16.22 7.08 9.56
N ASN A 85 -16.40 7.58 10.79
CA ASN A 85 -15.69 7.08 11.97
C ASN A 85 -16.04 5.62 12.27
N ALA A 86 -17.33 5.25 12.16
CA ALA A 86 -17.76 3.87 12.42
C ALA A 86 -17.13 2.88 11.44
N SER A 87 -16.98 3.29 10.17
CA SER A 87 -16.30 2.51 9.14
C SER A 87 -14.81 2.33 9.43
N ILE A 88 -14.13 3.38 9.92
CA ILE A 88 -12.71 3.30 10.34
C ILE A 88 -12.58 2.36 11.55
N ASP A 89 -13.43 2.51 12.56
CA ASP A 89 -13.39 1.68 13.76
C ASP A 89 -13.62 0.20 13.42
N ASN A 90 -14.61 -0.10 12.58
CA ASN A 90 -14.87 -1.46 12.10
C ASN A 90 -13.67 -2.07 11.36
N GLN A 91 -12.98 -1.27 10.53
CA GLN A 91 -11.79 -1.69 9.81
C GLN A 91 -10.64 -2.02 10.77
N ILE A 92 -10.38 -1.14 11.74
CA ILE A 92 -9.28 -1.28 12.69
C ILE A 92 -9.53 -2.44 13.66
N GLU A 93 -10.76 -2.58 14.17
CA GLU A 93 -11.13 -3.71 15.03
C GLU A 93 -11.02 -5.05 14.29
N PHE A 94 -11.40 -5.08 13.00
CA PHE A 94 -11.16 -6.26 12.18
C PHE A 94 -9.66 -6.58 12.09
N TYR A 95 -8.80 -5.61 11.83
CA TYR A 95 -7.36 -5.85 11.75
C TYR A 95 -6.74 -6.29 13.07
N LYS A 96 -7.18 -5.71 14.21
CA LYS A 96 -6.74 -6.14 15.54
C LYS A 96 -7.07 -7.62 15.79
N ARG A 97 -8.27 -8.06 15.41
CA ARG A 97 -8.66 -9.49 15.50
C ARG A 97 -7.81 -10.41 14.62
N GLU A 98 -7.34 -9.91 13.48
CA GLU A 98 -6.40 -10.61 12.59
C GLU A 98 -4.94 -10.56 13.10
N GLY A 99 -4.68 -9.95 14.26
CA GLY A 99 -3.35 -9.89 14.88
C GLY A 99 -2.55 -8.63 14.59
N LEU A 100 -3.18 -7.57 14.07
CA LEU A 100 -2.52 -6.28 13.89
C LEU A 100 -2.14 -5.69 15.25
N THR A 101 -0.86 -5.36 15.41
CA THR A 101 -0.29 -4.70 16.57
C THR A 101 0.26 -3.33 16.20
N HIS A 102 0.54 -2.49 17.20
CA HIS A 102 1.28 -1.23 17.02
C HIS A 102 2.56 -1.42 16.21
N TYR A 103 2.94 -0.39 15.46
CA TYR A 103 4.22 -0.38 14.75
C TYR A 103 5.37 -0.44 15.75
N SER A 104 6.38 -1.25 15.44
CA SER A 104 7.59 -1.34 16.24
C SER A 104 8.80 -1.61 15.36
N SER A 105 10.00 -1.28 15.85
CA SER A 105 11.26 -1.55 15.14
C SER A 105 11.48 -3.04 14.87
N ALA A 106 10.83 -3.94 15.61
CA ALA A 106 10.85 -5.38 15.35
C ALA A 106 10.22 -5.77 14.00
N LYS A 107 9.39 -4.89 13.40
CA LYS A 107 8.77 -5.11 12.08
C LYS A 107 9.71 -4.79 10.90
N PHE A 108 10.98 -4.45 11.16
CA PHE A 108 12.03 -4.31 10.14
C PHE A 108 12.05 -5.55 9.21
N LEU A 109 12.25 -5.44 7.89
CA LEU A 109 12.85 -4.39 7.03
C LEU A 109 11.93 -3.22 6.62
N ILE A 110 10.66 -3.18 7.06
CA ILE A 110 9.69 -2.15 6.65
C ILE A 110 9.62 -1.07 7.73
N THR A 111 9.90 0.18 7.35
CA THR A 111 10.09 1.31 8.27
C THR A 111 8.82 2.06 8.65
N SER A 112 7.64 1.59 8.22
CA SER A 112 6.33 2.19 8.52
C SER A 112 5.18 1.22 8.24
N ASP A 113 4.14 1.24 9.08
CA ASP A 113 2.84 0.61 8.79
C ASP A 113 1.97 1.48 7.86
N VAL A 114 2.35 2.75 7.70
CA VAL A 114 1.56 3.78 7.02
C VAL A 114 2.47 4.53 6.04
N PRO A 115 2.66 4.04 4.81
CA PRO A 115 3.32 4.84 3.79
C PRO A 115 2.36 5.90 3.24
N GLU A 116 2.89 7.03 2.77
CA GLU A 116 2.09 8.13 2.21
C GLU A 116 1.39 7.73 0.90
N GLY A 117 1.98 6.79 0.14
CA GLY A 117 1.43 6.33 -1.13
C GLY A 117 1.38 7.39 -2.24
N CYS A 118 2.07 8.52 -2.09
CA CYS A 118 2.13 9.58 -3.10
C CYS A 118 3.09 9.28 -4.25
N VAL A 119 4.11 8.47 -3.98
CA VAL A 119 4.97 7.90 -5.01
C VAL A 119 5.07 6.40 -4.76
N ILE A 120 4.74 5.60 -5.77
CA ILE A 120 4.93 4.14 -5.75
C ILE A 120 5.77 3.77 -6.97
N ILE A 121 6.84 3.02 -6.75
CA ILE A 121 7.75 2.55 -7.78
C ILE A 121 7.85 1.04 -7.65
N GLY A 122 7.51 0.30 -8.69
CA GLY A 122 7.49 -1.16 -8.65
C GLY A 122 8.08 -1.79 -9.89
N GLU A 123 8.87 -2.86 -9.71
CA GLU A 123 9.06 -3.88 -10.73
C GLU A 123 7.90 -4.88 -10.67
N HIS A 124 7.33 -5.24 -11.80
CA HIS A 124 6.23 -6.18 -11.91
C HIS A 124 6.74 -7.61 -11.99
N ILE A 125 6.74 -8.27 -10.84
CA ILE A 125 7.10 -9.67 -10.65
C ILE A 125 5.99 -10.35 -9.81
N PRO A 126 5.93 -11.69 -9.77
CA PRO A 126 4.82 -12.39 -9.09
C PRO A 126 4.56 -11.92 -7.65
N ILE A 127 5.61 -11.70 -6.85
CA ILE A 127 5.46 -11.28 -5.45
C ILE A 127 4.98 -9.83 -5.28
N THR A 128 5.46 -8.89 -6.12
CA THR A 128 5.03 -7.48 -6.04
C THR A 128 3.61 -7.31 -6.57
N ASN A 129 3.25 -8.03 -7.64
CA ASN A 129 1.88 -8.04 -8.16
C ASN A 129 0.91 -8.67 -7.16
N LEU A 130 1.30 -9.76 -6.49
CA LEU A 130 0.52 -10.34 -5.41
C LEU A 130 0.33 -9.34 -4.25
N PHE A 131 1.40 -8.65 -3.84
CA PHE A 131 1.32 -7.64 -2.79
C PHE A 131 0.33 -6.53 -3.12
N THR A 132 0.42 -5.91 -4.30
CA THR A 132 -0.49 -4.81 -4.65
C THR A 132 -1.92 -5.29 -4.86
N CYS A 133 -2.13 -6.53 -5.30
CA CYS A 133 -3.46 -7.16 -5.34
C CYS A 133 -4.06 -7.38 -3.96
N LEU A 134 -3.26 -7.84 -2.98
CA LEU A 134 -3.73 -7.98 -1.60
C LEU A 134 -4.08 -6.63 -1.00
N TRP A 135 -3.22 -5.63 -1.24
CA TRP A 135 -3.49 -4.28 -0.77
C TRP A 135 -4.77 -3.72 -1.39
N PHE A 136 -4.98 -3.91 -2.70
CA PHE A 136 -6.22 -3.53 -3.38
C PHE A 136 -7.45 -4.20 -2.75
N ASN A 137 -7.37 -5.50 -2.46
CA ASN A 137 -8.48 -6.24 -1.83
C ASN A 137 -8.84 -5.68 -0.45
N GLU A 138 -7.86 -5.24 0.35
CA GLU A 138 -8.13 -4.62 1.64
C GLU A 138 -8.84 -3.27 1.50
N VAL A 139 -8.42 -2.47 0.52
CA VAL A 139 -9.05 -1.17 0.25
C VAL A 139 -10.47 -1.33 -0.33
N ASP A 140 -10.69 -2.29 -1.22
CA ASP A 140 -12.03 -2.61 -1.76
C ASP A 140 -12.99 -3.13 -0.67
N ARG A 141 -12.47 -3.80 0.35
CA ARG A 141 -13.27 -4.39 1.44
C ARG A 141 -13.73 -3.38 2.48
N SER A 142 -12.90 -2.38 2.78
CA SER A 142 -13.10 -1.51 3.94
C SER A 142 -13.26 -0.05 3.52
N THR A 143 -12.33 0.81 3.91
CA THR A 143 -12.38 2.23 3.54
C THR A 143 -11.49 2.47 2.32
N SER A 144 -11.77 3.54 1.58
CA SER A 144 -10.91 3.97 0.46
C SER A 144 -9.57 4.58 0.92
N ARG A 145 -9.24 4.52 2.22
CA ARG A 145 -7.98 4.98 2.80
C ARG A 145 -6.94 3.85 2.70
N ASP A 146 -6.17 3.89 1.63
CA ASP A 146 -5.12 2.91 1.33
C ASP A 146 -4.05 2.80 2.43
N GLN A 147 -3.73 3.93 3.07
CA GLN A 147 -2.86 4.03 4.25
C GLN A 147 -3.26 3.07 5.39
N LEU A 148 -4.56 2.96 5.69
CA LEU A 148 -5.07 2.11 6.77
C LEU A 148 -4.97 0.61 6.46
N SER A 149 -4.85 0.28 5.17
CA SER A 149 -4.91 -1.09 4.67
C SER A 149 -3.53 -1.71 4.40
N PHE A 150 -2.47 -0.89 4.38
CA PHE A 150 -1.13 -1.31 3.98
C PHE A 150 -0.52 -2.34 4.93
N SER A 151 -0.61 -2.09 6.24
CA SER A 151 -0.06 -2.98 7.28
C SER A 151 -0.68 -4.37 7.23
N ALA A 152 -2.01 -4.45 7.05
CA ALA A 152 -2.72 -5.72 6.90
C ALA A 152 -2.28 -6.49 5.65
N ALA A 153 -2.12 -5.81 4.51
CA ALA A 153 -1.61 -6.43 3.28
C ALA A 153 -0.17 -6.95 3.45
N ARG A 154 0.67 -6.18 4.16
CA ARG A 154 2.04 -6.59 4.51
C ARG A 154 2.04 -7.83 5.39
N ASP A 155 1.25 -7.87 6.45
CA ASP A 155 1.27 -8.99 7.41
C ASP A 155 0.76 -10.28 6.75
N LYS A 156 -0.21 -10.16 5.83
CA LYS A 156 -0.68 -11.28 4.99
C LYS A 156 0.37 -11.81 4.03
N ILE A 157 1.21 -10.97 3.43
CA ILE A 157 2.30 -11.45 2.57
C ILE A 157 3.46 -12.01 3.39
N ARG A 158 3.79 -11.38 4.53
CA ARG A 158 4.89 -11.79 5.41
C ARG A 158 4.63 -13.15 6.04
N SER A 159 3.41 -13.39 6.54
CA SER A 159 3.04 -14.71 7.07
C SER A 159 3.27 -15.80 6.02
N ARG A 160 2.83 -15.63 4.77
CA ARG A 160 3.01 -16.63 3.72
C ARG A 160 4.47 -16.90 3.38
N VAL A 161 5.29 -15.87 3.27
CA VAL A 161 6.72 -16.03 2.91
C VAL A 161 7.54 -16.64 4.07
N LEU A 162 7.13 -16.43 5.33
CA LEU A 162 7.84 -16.97 6.49
C LEU A 162 7.40 -18.37 6.91
N PHE A 163 6.18 -18.81 6.55
CA PHE A 163 5.68 -20.16 6.88
C PHE A 163 6.06 -21.24 5.84
N ASP A 164 6.68 -20.85 4.72
CA ASP A 164 7.15 -21.76 3.67
C ASP A 164 8.68 -22.08 3.78
N ASN A 165 9.30 -21.84 4.94
CA ASN A 165 10.69 -22.25 5.26
C ASN A 165 10.74 -23.25 6.42
#